data_AF-A0A3S1RCY4-F1
#
_entry.id   AF-A0A3S1RCY4-F1
#
_cell.length_a   1.000
_cell.length_b   1.000
_cell.length_c   1.000
_cell.angle_alpha   90.00
_cell.angle_beta   90.00
_cell.angle_gamma   90.00
#
_symmetry.space_group_name_H-M   'P 1'
#
loop_
_entity.id
_entity.type
_entity.pdbx_description
1 polymer ?
#
loop_
_entity_poly.entity_id
_entity_poly.type
_entity_poly.pdbx_seq_one_letter_code
_entity_poly.pdbx_strand_id
1 'polypeptide(L)' 'MHLEADALQAIGSDPSSGDETRPALREEHVDVVVIGAGQNGLSVGYHLARKGVKFVILEG' A
#
# COMPACT_ATOMS: atom_id res chain seq x y z
N MET A 1 24.91 14.57 -27.18
CA MET A 1 25.58 15.13 -25.99
C MET A 1 24.53 15.39 -24.94
N HIS A 2 24.40 14.50 -23.94
CA HIS A 2 24.33 14.82 -22.52
C HIS A 2 24.39 13.48 -21.76
N LEU A 3 25.39 13.39 -20.90
CA LEU A 3 25.86 12.25 -20.11
C LEU A 3 24.94 11.96 -18.91
N GLU A 4 24.82 10.67 -18.57
CA GLU A 4 24.97 10.07 -17.24
C GLU A 4 24.51 10.87 -16.00
N ALA A 5 23.50 10.34 -15.31
CA ALA A 5 23.33 10.53 -13.87
C ALA A 5 22.87 9.20 -13.25
N ASP A 6 23.75 8.22 -13.33
CA ASP A 6 23.69 6.97 -12.59
C ASP A 6 24.28 7.23 -11.19
N ALA A 7 23.43 7.58 -10.22
CA ALA A 7 23.76 7.52 -8.78
C ALA A 7 22.55 7.92 -7.94
N LEU A 8 21.55 7.04 -7.78
CA LEU A 8 20.75 6.95 -6.54
C LEU A 8 19.89 5.65 -6.51
N GLN A 9 20.48 4.52 -6.89
CA GLN A 9 19.84 3.19 -6.78
C GLN A 9 20.67 2.30 -5.86
N ALA A 10 20.78 2.68 -4.59
CA ALA A 10 21.58 1.97 -3.59
C ALA A 10 20.86 1.78 -2.25
N ILE A 11 19.59 1.33 -2.27
CA ILE A 11 18.91 0.85 -1.04
C ILE A 11 18.30 -0.56 -1.16
N GLY A 12 18.65 -1.32 -2.20
CA GLY A 12 18.14 -2.67 -2.42
C GLY A 12 19.25 -3.72 -2.42
N SER A 13 20.02 -3.84 -1.34
CA SER A 13 20.84 -5.04 -1.12
C SER A 13 20.10 -5.92 -0.13
N ASP A 14 19.58 -7.02 -0.65
CA ASP A 14 18.73 -8.01 0.02
C ASP A 14 19.62 -9.09 0.66
N PRO A 15 19.61 -9.27 2.00
CA PRO A 15 20.31 -10.37 2.63
C PRO A 15 19.36 -11.12 3.58
N SER A 16 18.48 -11.96 3.04
CA SER A 16 18.05 -13.13 3.82
C SER A 16 17.67 -14.30 2.91
N SER A 17 18.51 -15.33 2.99
CA SER A 17 18.35 -16.63 2.37
C SER A 17 17.24 -17.42 3.06
N GLY A 18 16.38 -18.08 2.27
CA GLY A 18 15.53 -19.18 2.72
C GLY A 18 14.03 -18.97 2.48
N ASP A 19 13.52 -19.68 1.47
CA ASP A 19 12.17 -20.27 1.34
C ASP A 19 10.90 -19.40 1.43
N GLU A 20 9.96 -19.75 0.55
CA GLU A 20 8.68 -19.11 0.21
C GLU A 20 8.77 -17.76 -0.53
N THR A 21 8.36 -17.78 -1.81
CA THR A 21 8.09 -16.58 -2.62
C THR A 21 7.04 -15.73 -1.90
N ARG A 22 7.47 -14.85 -1.00
CA ARG A 22 6.62 -13.77 -0.50
C ARG A 22 6.13 -13.02 -1.73
N PRO A 23 4.80 -12.89 -1.92
CA PRO A 23 4.29 -12.16 -3.07
C PRO A 23 4.97 -10.81 -3.07
N ALA A 24 5.56 -10.44 -4.22
CA ALA A 24 6.21 -9.14 -4.37
C ALA A 24 5.27 -8.08 -3.83
N LEU A 25 5.69 -7.37 -2.77
CA LEU A 25 4.88 -6.35 -2.11
C LEU A 25 4.58 -5.27 -3.16
N ARG A 26 3.36 -5.30 -3.69
CA ARG A 26 2.86 -4.24 -4.55
C ARG A 26 2.45 -3.09 -3.63
N GLU A 27 3.14 -1.97 -3.74
CA GLU A 27 2.79 -0.75 -3.00
C GLU A 27 1.47 -0.20 -3.52
N GLU A 28 0.36 -0.55 -2.86
CA GLU A 28 -0.93 0.04 -3.15
C GLU A 28 -1.17 1.28 -2.26
N HIS A 29 -1.29 2.44 -2.90
CA HIS A 29 -1.61 3.69 -2.21
C HIS A 29 -3.12 3.88 -2.12
N VAL A 30 -3.61 4.21 -0.92
CA VAL A 30 -5.00 4.59 -0.66
C VAL A 30 -5.05 5.87 0.16
N ASP A 31 -6.10 6.67 -0.02
CA ASP A 31 -6.20 7.97 0.63
C ASP A 31 -6.61 7.84 2.10
N VAL A 32 -7.41 6.80 2.40
CA VAL A 32 -7.98 6.57 3.74
C VAL A 32 -7.91 5.09 4.11
N VAL A 33 -7.52 4.82 5.36
CA VAL A 33 -7.62 3.50 5.98
C VAL A 33 -8.64 3.59 7.11
N VAL A 34 -9.67 2.75 7.07
CA VAL A 34 -10.65 2.58 8.13
C VAL A 34 -10.32 1.31 8.90
N ILE A 35 -10.15 1.41 10.23
CA ILE A 35 -9.91 0.25 11.09
C ILE A 35 -11.21 -0.12 11.81
N GLY A 36 -11.66 -1.35 11.64
CA GLY A 36 -12.93 -1.85 12.15
C GLY A 36 -13.99 -1.97 11.06
N ALA A 37 -14.52 -3.17 10.81
CA ALA A 37 -15.61 -3.47 9.87
C ALA A 37 -16.99 -3.60 10.57
N GLY A 38 -17.13 -3.03 11.77
CA GLY A 38 -18.42 -2.88 12.44
C GLY A 38 -19.32 -1.80 11.82
N GLN A 39 -20.41 -1.47 12.50
CA GLN A 39 -21.41 -0.51 12.01
C GLN A 39 -20.81 0.86 11.68
N ASN A 40 -19.92 1.36 12.54
CA ASN A 40 -19.25 2.65 12.33
C ASN A 40 -18.33 2.59 11.12
N GLY A 41 -17.54 1.53 10.98
CA GLY A 41 -16.61 1.37 9.86
C GLY A 41 -17.31 1.24 8.52
N LEU A 42 -18.38 0.44 8.47
CA LEU A 42 -19.19 0.29 7.25
C LEU A 42 -19.95 1.57 6.90
N SER A 43 -20.47 2.30 7.90
CA SER A 43 -21.10 3.60 7.67
C SER A 43 -20.11 4.62 7.09
N VAL A 44 -18.90 4.67 7.62
CA VAL A 44 -17.81 5.51 7.09
C VAL A 44 -17.41 5.08 5.69
N GLY A 45 -17.19 3.78 5.46
CA GLY A 45 -16.86 3.24 4.14
C GLY A 45 -17.93 3.55 3.09
N TYR A 46 -19.20 3.42 3.44
CA TYR A 46 -20.31 3.80 2.57
C TYR A 46 -20.27 5.30 2.21
N HIS A 47 -20.02 6.16 3.18
CA HIS A 47 -19.88 7.61 2.94
C HIS A 47 -18.67 7.95 2.06
N LEU A 48 -17.53 7.29 2.26
CA LEU A 48 -16.33 7.46 1.44
C LEU A 48 -16.57 7.00 0.00
N ALA A 49 -17.22 5.86 -0.19
CA ALA A 49 -17.57 5.32 -1.51
C ALA A 49 -18.48 6.28 -2.29
N ARG A 50 -19.49 6.87 -1.64
CA ARG A 50 -20.38 7.86 -2.26
C ARG A 50 -19.68 9.14 -2.70
N LYS A 51 -18.51 9.44 -2.12
CA LYS A 51 -17.67 10.58 -2.48
C LYS A 51 -16.57 10.22 -3.47
N GLY A 52 -16.45 8.96 -3.88
CA GLY A 52 -15.40 8.49 -4.78
C GLY A 52 -14.00 8.52 -4.16
N VAL A 53 -13.89 8.49 -2.83
CA VAL A 53 -12.59 8.45 -2.14
C VAL A 53 -12.01 7.05 -2.25
N LYS A 54 -10.69 6.91 -2.49
CA LYS A 54 -10.03 5.59 -2.48
C LYS A 54 -9.72 5.20 -1.04
N PHE A 55 -10.33 4.13 -0.54
CA PHE A 55 -10.14 3.69 0.84
C PHE A 55 -10.10 2.16 0.96
N VAL A 56 -9.59 1.68 2.10
CA VAL A 56 -9.69 0.28 2.54
C VAL A 56 -10.29 0.21 3.94
N ILE A 57 -10.94 -0.91 4.24
CA ILE A 57 -11.36 -1.27 5.60
C ILE A 57 -10.55 -2.49 6.05
N LEU A 58 -9.89 -2.39 7.20
CA LEU A 58 -9.16 -3.50 7.81
C LEU A 58 -9.89 -3.96 9.08
N GLU A 59 -9.99 -5.26 9.25
CA GLU A 59 -10.60 -5.94 10.40
C GLU A 59 -9.67 -7.06 10.87
N GLY A 60 -9.71 -7.37 12.18
CA GLY A 60 -8.90 -8.41 12.81
C GLY A 60 -9.59 -9.76 12.94
#